data_AF-A0A957FL63-F1
#
_entry.id   AF-A0A957FL63-F1
#
_cell.length_a   1.000
_cell.length_b   1.000
_cell.length_c   1.000
_cell.angle_alpha   90.00
_cell.angle_beta   90.00
_cell.angle_gamma   90.00
#
_symmetry.space_group_name_H-M   'P 1'
#
loop_
_entity.id
_entity.type
_entity.pdbx_description
1 polymer ?
#
loop_
_entity_poly.entity_id
_entity_poly.type
_entity_poly.pdbx_seq_one_letter_code
_entity_poly.pdbx_strand_id
1 'polypeptide(L)'
;GVEINGKEREFAAGLQADHVLNSESPTAITQMVDVDLEQLYQLYSYEVEKKLVKKLETLPEFVRLSNEWFIKPLMLDINIGHLHLAEAILEINEGGPLPPAEILPHLDLDASSDVSVRRFSLNYAMLHDDRFDEIAPTGLVSWFLRRLEPEDVRNVPERLKYTAVSYDRALLSPQLLALERELDDEWSELEPVGTPEPTVLSLTYPHRRSGTLPLSSRTRPLFPTSRSSRQQIVFVDEGTGAEMTGWVVQDARYVYGLKDWYEENGLAVGGYIYLKPATESGKVIINFDRRRPQREWVRLATVSDNQIKFELMRRSIGCGYDDLLIVGTDVVAAMDALWKRIESHQRSVSSLLAEIFPQLASLNPQNTVHAKTLYSALNMLRRIPPGPIFAELVRHPAFQPVGDHYWRFDSSR
;
A
#
# COMPACT_ATOMS: atom_id res chain seq x y z
N GLY A 1 -4.90 -13.21 64.50
CA GLY A 1 -4.20 -13.91 63.41
C GLY A 1 -4.75 -15.30 63.25
N VAL A 2 -4.66 -15.86 62.05
CA VAL A 2 -4.91 -17.28 61.78
C VAL A 2 -3.65 -17.85 61.14
N GLU A 3 -3.19 -18.99 61.62
CA GLU A 3 -2.00 -19.64 61.09
C GLU A 3 -2.37 -20.51 59.89
N ILE A 4 -1.88 -20.15 58.70
CA ILE A 4 -2.13 -20.87 57.45
C ILE A 4 -0.78 -21.13 56.78
N ASN A 5 -0.49 -22.40 56.49
CA ASN A 5 0.78 -22.86 55.92
C ASN A 5 2.02 -22.39 56.70
N GLY A 6 1.97 -22.46 58.04
CA GLY A 6 3.10 -22.14 58.93
C GLY A 6 3.53 -20.67 58.93
N LYS A 7 2.66 -19.76 58.44
CA LYS A 7 2.85 -18.32 58.55
C LYS A 7 1.63 -17.71 59.22
N GLU A 8 1.88 -16.97 60.29
CA GLU A 8 0.85 -16.20 60.96
C GLU A 8 0.39 -15.07 60.03
N ARG A 9 -0.91 -15.08 59.69
CA ARG A 9 -1.52 -14.03 58.86
C ARG A 9 -2.57 -13.31 59.68
N GLU A 10 -2.52 -11.99 59.62
CA GLU A 10 -3.55 -11.13 60.20
C GLU A 10 -4.59 -10.79 59.12
N PHE A 11 -5.85 -11.02 59.45
CA PHE A 11 -6.99 -10.70 58.59
C PHE A 11 -7.84 -9.67 59.31
N ALA A 12 -8.28 -8.65 58.57
CA ALA A 12 -9.25 -7.70 59.07
C ALA A 12 -10.63 -8.39 59.12
N ALA A 13 -11.15 -8.61 60.33
CA ALA A 13 -12.50 -9.13 60.55
C ALA A 13 -13.38 -8.00 61.11
N GLY A 14 -14.62 -7.90 60.63
CA GLY A 14 -15.55 -6.84 61.05
C GLY A 14 -15.31 -5.48 60.37
N LEU A 15 -14.81 -5.48 59.12
CA LEU A 15 -14.69 -4.26 58.32
C LEU A 15 -16.10 -3.70 58.06
N GLN A 16 -16.45 -2.58 58.70
CA GLN A 16 -17.75 -1.89 58.52
C GLN A 16 -17.78 -0.95 57.31
N ALA A 17 -16.70 -0.88 56.53
CA ALA A 17 -16.68 -0.11 55.30
C ALA A 17 -17.43 -0.87 54.21
N ASP A 18 -18.40 -0.21 53.56
CA ASP A 18 -19.13 -0.77 52.44
C ASP A 18 -18.17 -1.17 51.31
N HIS A 19 -18.18 -2.45 50.96
CA HIS A 19 -17.41 -3.00 49.86
C HIS A 19 -18.38 -3.47 48.77
N VAL A 20 -18.07 -3.17 47.50
CA VAL A 20 -18.95 -3.47 46.35
C VAL A 20 -19.31 -4.96 46.23
N LEU A 21 -18.45 -5.86 46.70
CA LEU A 21 -18.71 -7.31 46.74
C LEU A 21 -19.54 -7.79 47.94
N ASN A 22 -19.75 -6.95 48.96
CA ASN A 22 -20.51 -7.27 50.18
C ASN A 22 -21.94 -6.71 50.15
N SER A 23 -22.34 -6.04 49.07
CA SER A 23 -23.73 -5.63 48.90
C SER A 23 -24.60 -6.85 48.63
N GLU A 24 -25.16 -7.45 49.68
CA GLU A 24 -26.28 -8.39 49.57
C GLU A 24 -27.54 -7.62 49.16
N SER A 25 -27.59 -7.20 47.89
CA SER A 25 -28.85 -6.89 47.25
C SER A 25 -29.30 -8.17 46.53
N PRO A 26 -30.31 -8.91 47.05
CA PRO A 26 -30.88 -10.04 46.33
C PRO A 26 -31.31 -9.60 44.91
N THR A 27 -31.79 -8.37 44.79
CA THR A 27 -32.13 -7.69 43.54
C THR A 27 -30.97 -7.55 42.56
N ALA A 28 -29.70 -7.47 42.96
CA ALA A 28 -28.59 -7.40 42.02
C ALA A 28 -28.36 -8.75 41.31
N ILE A 29 -28.59 -9.87 42.01
CA ILE A 29 -28.50 -11.21 41.42
C ILE A 29 -29.79 -11.56 40.66
N THR A 30 -30.97 -11.09 41.12
CA THR A 30 -32.24 -11.30 40.40
C THR A 30 -32.39 -10.38 39.17
N GLN A 31 -31.78 -9.19 39.15
CA GLN A 31 -31.71 -8.32 37.96
C GLN A 31 -30.68 -8.79 36.93
N MET A 32 -29.74 -9.67 37.30
CA MET A 32 -28.84 -10.32 36.33
C MET A 32 -29.56 -11.35 35.44
N VAL A 33 -30.82 -11.70 35.74
CA VAL A 33 -31.60 -12.66 34.95
C VAL A 33 -32.13 -12.05 33.64
N ASP A 34 -32.14 -10.71 33.53
CA ASP A 34 -32.65 -9.97 32.36
C ASP A 34 -31.53 -9.20 31.64
N VAL A 35 -30.28 -9.63 31.77
CA VAL A 35 -29.18 -9.01 31.02
C VAL A 35 -29.16 -9.58 29.62
N ASP A 36 -29.52 -8.73 28.66
CA ASP A 36 -29.33 -8.99 27.25
C ASP A 36 -27.85 -9.24 26.98
N LEU A 37 -27.52 -10.50 26.66
CA LEU A 37 -26.16 -10.95 26.34
C LEU A 37 -25.56 -10.12 25.21
N GLU A 38 -26.38 -9.63 24.28
CA GLU A 38 -25.94 -8.85 23.14
C GLU A 38 -25.53 -7.43 23.56
N GLN A 39 -26.28 -6.80 24.49
CA GLN A 39 -25.88 -5.52 25.09
C GLN A 39 -24.60 -5.66 25.93
N LEU A 40 -24.49 -6.72 26.73
CA LEU A 40 -23.30 -7.01 27.52
C LEU A 40 -22.07 -7.18 26.62
N TYR A 41 -22.23 -7.91 25.52
CA TYR A 41 -21.18 -8.09 24.53
C TYR A 41 -20.81 -6.75 23.87
N GLN A 42 -21.79 -5.94 23.44
CA GLN A 42 -21.51 -4.63 22.84
C GLN A 42 -20.76 -3.67 23.78
N LEU A 43 -21.10 -3.66 25.07
CA LEU A 43 -20.49 -2.77 26.06
C LEU A 43 -19.07 -3.18 26.46
N TYR A 44 -18.78 -4.48 26.56
CA TYR A 44 -17.55 -4.95 27.19
C TYR A 44 -16.65 -5.81 26.29
N SER A 45 -17.10 -6.25 25.11
CA SER A 45 -16.31 -7.12 24.21
C SER A 45 -14.94 -6.56 23.91
N TYR A 46 -14.84 -5.28 23.56
CA TYR A 46 -13.55 -4.65 23.23
C TYR A 46 -12.53 -4.74 24.38
N GLU A 47 -12.93 -4.40 25.61
CA GLU A 47 -12.03 -4.42 26.77
C GLU A 47 -11.69 -5.85 27.21
N VAL A 48 -12.66 -6.78 27.11
CA VAL A 48 -12.43 -8.20 27.40
C VAL A 48 -11.50 -8.83 26.39
N GLU A 49 -11.75 -8.62 25.09
CA GLU A 49 -10.92 -9.13 23.99
C GLU A 49 -9.49 -8.59 24.12
N LYS A 50 -9.32 -7.28 24.32
CA LYS A 50 -8.01 -6.66 24.48
C LYS A 50 -7.22 -7.27 25.64
N LYS A 51 -7.87 -7.50 26.80
CA LYS A 51 -7.22 -8.15 27.95
C LYS A 51 -6.93 -9.62 27.71
N LEU A 52 -7.85 -10.34 27.07
CA LEU A 52 -7.72 -11.76 26.76
C LEU A 52 -6.57 -12.00 25.76
N VAL A 53 -6.57 -11.26 24.65
CA VAL A 53 -5.50 -11.28 23.64
C VAL A 53 -4.16 -11.01 24.30
N LYS A 54 -4.04 -9.92 25.08
CA LYS A 54 -2.81 -9.59 25.80
C LYS A 54 -2.36 -10.72 26.73
N LYS A 55 -3.29 -11.44 27.35
CA LYS A 55 -2.95 -12.57 28.24
C LYS A 55 -2.51 -13.80 27.44
N LEU A 56 -3.24 -14.18 26.39
CA LEU A 56 -2.92 -15.32 25.54
C LEU A 56 -1.57 -15.14 24.83
N GLU A 57 -1.22 -13.91 24.42
CA GLU A 57 0.09 -13.58 23.84
C GLU A 57 1.26 -13.84 24.82
N THR A 58 1.03 -13.83 26.13
CA THR A 58 2.08 -14.14 27.13
C THR A 58 2.32 -15.63 27.33
N LEU A 59 1.43 -16.49 26.81
CA LEU A 59 1.41 -17.92 27.09
C LEU A 59 2.01 -18.69 25.91
N PRO A 60 3.14 -19.38 26.07
CA PRO A 60 3.85 -20.04 24.95
C PRO A 60 3.10 -21.22 24.35
N GLU A 61 2.12 -21.79 25.07
CA GLU A 61 1.25 -22.88 24.63
C GLU A 61 0.16 -22.43 23.66
N PHE A 62 -0.12 -21.12 23.57
CA PHE A 62 -1.09 -20.59 22.63
C PHE A 62 -0.40 -20.04 21.39
N VAL A 63 -1.04 -20.25 20.24
CA VAL A 63 -0.66 -19.64 18.96
C VAL A 63 -1.85 -18.91 18.39
N ARG A 64 -1.55 -17.84 17.67
CA ARG A 64 -2.55 -17.01 17.01
C ARG A 64 -2.31 -17.01 15.51
N LEU A 65 -3.37 -17.23 14.75
CA LEU A 65 -3.44 -16.95 13.31
C LEU A 65 -4.62 -16.01 13.08
N SER A 66 -4.35 -14.81 12.58
CA SER A 66 -5.38 -13.76 12.41
C SER A 66 -6.17 -13.49 13.70
N ASN A 67 -7.44 -13.91 13.78
CA ASN A 67 -8.30 -13.78 14.95
C ASN A 67 -8.59 -15.14 15.64
N GLU A 68 -7.97 -16.23 15.16
CA GLU A 68 -8.11 -17.56 15.74
C GLU A 68 -6.95 -17.85 16.70
N TRP A 69 -7.28 -18.42 17.85
CA TRP A 69 -6.33 -18.89 18.86
C TRP A 69 -6.39 -20.41 18.96
N PHE A 70 -5.23 -21.04 19.09
CA PHE A 70 -5.15 -22.50 19.21
C PHE A 70 -4.09 -22.91 20.24
N ILE A 71 -4.29 -24.09 20.83
CA ILE A 71 -3.38 -24.66 21.82
C ILE A 71 -2.37 -25.54 21.07
N LYS A 72 -1.08 -25.17 21.10
CA LYS A 72 0.01 -25.87 20.39
C LYS A 72 0.00 -27.39 20.60
N PRO A 73 -0.15 -27.92 21.83
CA PRO A 73 -0.26 -29.37 22.05
C PRO A 73 -1.37 -30.10 21.30
N LEU A 74 -2.41 -29.40 20.85
CA LEU A 74 -3.53 -29.99 20.10
C LEU A 74 -3.33 -29.89 18.58
N MET A 75 -2.27 -29.24 18.13
CA MET A 75 -1.94 -29.16 16.71
C MET A 75 -1.37 -30.48 16.21
N LEU A 76 -1.58 -30.73 14.93
CA LEU A 76 -0.90 -31.82 14.24
C LEU A 76 0.52 -31.41 13.89
N ASP A 77 1.42 -32.39 13.91
CA ASP A 77 2.79 -32.20 13.50
C ASP A 77 2.90 -32.10 11.97
N ILE A 78 3.10 -30.89 11.46
CA ILE A 78 3.37 -30.65 10.04
C ILE A 78 4.88 -30.69 9.81
N ASN A 79 5.39 -31.86 9.43
CA ASN A 79 6.79 -32.04 9.09
C ASN A 79 7.16 -31.48 7.69
N ILE A 80 8.46 -31.49 7.40
CA ILE A 80 9.02 -31.01 6.14
C ILE A 80 8.50 -31.75 4.90
N GLY A 81 8.15 -33.04 5.03
CA GLY A 81 7.56 -33.84 3.95
C GLY A 81 6.19 -33.30 3.54
N HIS A 82 5.33 -32.97 4.52
CA HIS A 82 4.04 -32.32 4.23
C HIS A 82 4.24 -30.96 3.55
N LEU A 83 5.24 -30.17 3.96
CA LEU A 83 5.52 -28.89 3.32
C LEU A 83 6.07 -29.05 1.89
N HIS A 84 6.88 -30.07 1.60
CA HIS A 84 7.28 -30.40 0.22
C HIS A 84 6.08 -30.79 -0.65
N LEU A 85 5.12 -31.55 -0.10
CA LEU A 85 3.88 -31.87 -0.82
C LEU A 85 3.05 -30.60 -1.08
N ALA A 86 2.90 -29.73 -0.08
CA ALA A 86 2.23 -28.43 -0.24
C ALA A 86 2.89 -27.58 -1.34
N GLU A 87 4.23 -27.51 -1.35
CA GLU A 87 4.98 -26.83 -2.41
C GLU A 87 4.72 -27.46 -3.78
N ALA A 88 4.79 -28.78 -3.92
CA ALA A 88 4.53 -29.46 -5.19
C ALA A 88 3.11 -29.20 -5.71
N ILE A 89 2.10 -29.18 -4.83
CA ILE A 89 0.70 -28.89 -5.21
C ILE A 89 0.58 -27.46 -5.72
N LEU A 90 1.18 -26.49 -5.02
CA LEU A 90 1.17 -25.10 -5.48
C LEU A 90 1.95 -24.94 -6.80
N GLU A 91 3.07 -25.63 -6.98
CA GLU A 91 3.86 -25.57 -8.21
C GLU A 91 3.11 -26.12 -9.42
N ILE A 92 2.34 -27.20 -9.25
CA ILE A 92 1.46 -27.73 -10.30
C ILE A 92 0.37 -26.72 -10.68
N ASN A 93 -0.02 -25.84 -9.74
CA ASN A 93 -1.00 -24.77 -9.96
C ASN A 93 -0.31 -23.41 -10.20
N GLU A 94 0.84 -23.41 -10.87
CA GLU A 94 1.57 -22.19 -11.27
C GLU A 94 1.94 -21.25 -10.11
N GLY A 95 2.05 -21.81 -8.91
CA GLY A 95 2.32 -21.11 -7.66
C GLY A 95 1.09 -20.88 -6.78
N GLY A 96 -0.15 -21.00 -7.29
CA GLY A 96 -1.39 -20.73 -6.57
C GLY A 96 -2.16 -19.53 -7.16
N PRO A 97 -2.99 -18.80 -6.39
CA PRO A 97 -3.34 -19.04 -4.98
C PRO A 97 -4.17 -20.30 -4.80
N LEU A 98 -3.90 -21.09 -3.74
CA LEU A 98 -4.78 -22.18 -3.32
C LEU A 98 -5.23 -22.01 -1.86
N PRO A 99 -6.53 -22.22 -1.56
CA PRO A 99 -6.99 -22.28 -0.18
C PRO A 99 -6.50 -23.57 0.48
N PRO A 100 -6.37 -23.61 1.82
CA PRO A 100 -5.95 -24.80 2.55
C PRO A 100 -6.81 -26.03 2.28
N ALA A 101 -8.10 -25.83 1.97
CA ALA A 101 -9.04 -26.91 1.65
C ALA A 101 -8.65 -27.68 0.38
N GLU A 102 -7.91 -27.06 -0.54
CA GLU A 102 -7.42 -27.70 -1.76
C GLU A 102 -6.05 -28.34 -1.57
N ILE A 103 -5.26 -27.89 -0.59
CA ILE A 103 -3.92 -28.44 -0.29
C ILE A 103 -4.04 -29.67 0.63
N LEU A 104 -4.84 -29.57 1.70
CA LEU A 104 -4.99 -30.59 2.76
C LEU A 104 -5.25 -32.02 2.26
N PRO A 105 -6.11 -32.27 1.25
CA PRO A 105 -6.43 -33.63 0.80
C PRO A 105 -5.22 -34.42 0.30
N HIS A 106 -4.12 -33.75 -0.02
CA HIS A 106 -2.92 -34.35 -0.61
C HIS A 106 -1.78 -34.56 0.40
N LEU A 107 -1.93 -34.14 1.67
CA LEU A 107 -0.85 -34.13 2.66
C LEU A 107 -0.74 -35.41 3.51
N ASP A 108 -1.52 -36.45 3.24
CA ASP A 108 -1.56 -37.72 4.00
C ASP A 108 -1.59 -37.54 5.54
N LEU A 109 -2.32 -36.51 6.00
CA LEU A 109 -2.52 -36.21 7.42
C LEU A 109 -3.57 -37.15 8.02
N ASP A 110 -3.44 -37.46 9.31
CA ASP A 110 -4.38 -38.32 10.04
C ASP A 110 -5.83 -37.83 9.89
N ALA A 111 -6.62 -38.61 9.14
CA ALA A 111 -7.99 -38.28 8.81
C ALA A 111 -8.94 -38.37 10.02
N SER A 112 -8.52 -38.98 11.13
CA SER A 112 -9.30 -39.05 12.38
C SER A 112 -9.39 -37.71 13.11
N SER A 113 -8.48 -36.78 12.80
CA SER A 113 -8.45 -35.44 13.36
C SER A 113 -9.49 -34.52 12.71
N ASP A 114 -10.00 -33.57 13.51
CA ASP A 114 -10.96 -32.57 13.03
C ASP A 114 -10.34 -31.71 11.91
N VAL A 115 -11.16 -31.36 10.90
CA VAL A 115 -10.71 -30.57 9.74
C VAL A 115 -10.20 -29.19 10.16
N SER A 116 -10.79 -28.58 11.19
CA SER A 116 -10.33 -27.30 11.74
C SER A 116 -8.92 -27.39 12.32
N VAL A 117 -8.59 -28.48 13.02
CA VAL A 117 -7.25 -28.73 13.57
C VAL A 117 -6.24 -28.89 12.44
N ARG A 118 -6.57 -29.70 11.41
CA ARG A 118 -5.74 -29.89 10.23
C ARG A 118 -5.45 -28.58 9.50
N ARG A 119 -6.50 -27.80 9.24
CA ARG A 119 -6.42 -26.49 8.58
C ARG A 119 -5.57 -25.51 9.37
N PHE A 120 -5.81 -25.40 10.68
CA PHE A 120 -5.04 -24.52 11.55
C PHE A 120 -3.56 -24.92 11.57
N SER A 121 -3.27 -26.22 11.71
CA SER A 121 -1.90 -26.74 11.75
C SER A 121 -1.15 -26.49 10.44
N LEU A 122 -1.79 -26.72 9.30
CA LEU A 122 -1.21 -26.42 7.98
C LEU A 122 -0.93 -24.93 7.81
N ASN A 123 -1.92 -24.07 8.07
CA ASN A 123 -1.75 -22.63 7.95
C ASN A 123 -0.64 -22.10 8.84
N TYR A 124 -0.55 -22.62 10.07
CA TYR A 124 0.50 -22.25 10.99
C TYR A 124 1.87 -22.62 10.43
N ALA A 125 2.03 -23.86 9.94
CA ALA A 125 3.29 -24.32 9.40
C ALA A 125 3.72 -23.56 8.14
N MET A 126 2.78 -23.32 7.20
CA MET A 126 3.06 -22.55 5.98
C MET A 126 3.40 -21.08 6.26
N LEU A 127 2.73 -20.45 7.24
CA LEU A 127 3.03 -19.07 7.63
C LEU A 127 4.45 -18.90 8.17
N HIS A 128 5.02 -19.95 8.76
CA HIS A 128 6.36 -19.95 9.35
C HIS A 128 7.44 -20.52 8.41
N ASP A 129 7.12 -20.79 7.15
CA ASP A 129 8.05 -21.28 6.14
C ASP A 129 8.18 -20.27 5.00
N ASP A 130 9.42 -19.81 4.75
CA ASP A 130 9.74 -18.70 3.83
C ASP A 130 9.36 -18.96 2.35
N ARG A 131 9.03 -20.20 1.98
CA ARG A 131 8.62 -20.56 0.62
C ARG A 131 7.20 -20.14 0.29
N PHE A 132 6.34 -19.99 1.30
CA PHE A 132 4.93 -19.70 1.11
C PHE A 132 4.63 -18.25 1.48
N ASP A 133 3.71 -17.64 0.74
CA ASP A 133 3.15 -16.32 1.06
C ASP A 133 1.63 -16.45 1.17
N GLU A 134 1.05 -15.78 2.16
CA GLU A 134 -0.40 -15.73 2.35
C GLU A 134 -0.91 -14.49 1.63
N ILE A 135 -1.71 -14.67 0.58
CA ILE A 135 -2.00 -13.59 -0.38
C ILE A 135 -3.49 -13.24 -0.47
N ALA A 136 -4.34 -13.81 0.38
CA ALA A 136 -5.78 -13.60 0.30
C ALA A 136 -6.20 -12.23 0.88
N PRO A 137 -7.41 -11.75 0.52
CA PRO A 137 -8.05 -10.66 1.23
C PRO A 137 -8.43 -11.06 2.67
N THR A 138 -8.65 -10.07 3.54
CA THR A 138 -9.08 -10.30 4.93
C THR A 138 -10.29 -11.24 5.01
N GLY A 139 -10.19 -12.23 5.90
CA GLY A 139 -11.24 -13.21 6.17
C GLY A 139 -11.12 -14.51 5.37
N LEU A 140 -10.23 -14.54 4.38
CA LEU A 140 -9.87 -15.75 3.63
C LEU A 140 -8.40 -16.10 3.90
N VAL A 141 -7.99 -17.30 3.50
CA VAL A 141 -6.60 -17.75 3.52
C VAL A 141 -6.34 -18.45 2.20
N SER A 142 -5.33 -17.98 1.47
CA SER A 142 -4.85 -18.62 0.25
C SER A 142 -3.34 -18.50 0.18
N TRP A 143 -2.69 -19.59 -0.20
CA TRP A 143 -1.24 -19.71 -0.22
C TRP A 143 -0.70 -19.60 -1.63
N PHE A 144 0.44 -18.94 -1.77
CA PHE A 144 1.19 -18.83 -3.01
C PHE A 144 2.66 -19.20 -2.82
N LEU A 145 3.32 -19.71 -3.85
CA LEU A 145 4.77 -19.94 -3.82
C LEU A 145 5.53 -18.64 -4.07
N ARG A 146 6.24 -18.20 -3.04
CA ARG A 146 6.98 -16.95 -3.06
C ARG A 146 7.94 -16.85 -4.24
N ARG A 147 8.62 -17.94 -4.62
CA ARG A 147 9.57 -17.97 -5.74
C ARG A 147 8.92 -17.74 -7.12
N LEU A 148 7.63 -18.03 -7.25
CA LEU A 148 6.87 -17.88 -8.50
C LEU A 148 6.13 -16.54 -8.57
N GLU A 149 6.21 -15.71 -7.52
CA GLU A 149 5.70 -14.35 -7.58
C GLU A 149 6.43 -13.53 -8.66
N PRO A 150 5.74 -12.57 -9.29
CA PRO A 150 6.38 -11.64 -10.21
C PRO A 150 7.61 -10.95 -9.58
N GLU A 151 8.64 -10.70 -10.38
CA GLU A 151 9.89 -10.09 -9.89
C GLU A 151 9.65 -8.75 -9.19
N ASP A 152 8.81 -7.90 -9.79
CA ASP A 152 8.42 -6.58 -9.27
C ASP A 152 7.45 -6.64 -8.08
N VAL A 153 7.02 -7.83 -7.67
CA VAL A 153 6.26 -8.07 -6.41
C VAL A 153 7.20 -8.53 -5.32
N ARG A 154 8.18 -9.36 -5.67
CA ARG A 154 9.24 -9.79 -4.74
C ARG A 154 10.18 -8.66 -4.39
N ASN A 155 10.56 -7.86 -5.38
CA ASN A 155 11.50 -6.76 -5.26
C ASN A 155 10.83 -5.47 -5.70
N VAL A 156 11.01 -4.40 -4.92
CA VAL A 156 10.50 -3.08 -5.29
C VAL A 156 11.19 -2.61 -6.58
N PRO A 157 10.44 -2.23 -7.63
CA PRO A 157 11.01 -1.69 -8.86
C PRO A 157 11.97 -0.52 -8.59
N GLU A 158 13.11 -0.48 -9.27
CA GLU A 158 14.13 0.57 -9.10
C GLU A 158 13.53 1.98 -9.15
N ARG A 159 12.58 2.22 -10.07
CA ARG A 159 11.93 3.52 -10.28
C ARG A 159 10.98 3.94 -9.15
N LEU A 160 10.55 3.02 -8.29
CA LEU A 160 9.65 3.30 -7.16
C LEU A 160 10.39 3.42 -5.82
N LYS A 161 11.68 3.07 -5.77
CA LYS A 161 12.48 3.19 -4.55
C LYS A 161 12.64 4.65 -4.15
N TYR A 162 11.99 5.05 -3.06
CA TYR A 162 12.08 6.38 -2.49
C TYR A 162 13.04 6.40 -1.30
N THR A 163 13.98 7.33 -1.32
CA THR A 163 14.80 7.67 -0.14
C THR A 163 14.26 8.95 0.46
N ALA A 164 13.81 8.88 1.71
CA ALA A 164 13.19 9.99 2.43
C ALA A 164 14.06 11.25 2.39
N VAL A 165 13.46 12.37 1.95
CA VAL A 165 14.07 13.69 1.98
C VAL A 165 13.44 14.47 3.13
N SER A 166 14.27 14.92 4.08
CA SER A 166 13.80 15.81 5.15
C SER A 166 13.49 17.19 4.59
N TYR A 167 12.34 17.75 4.94
CA TYR A 167 11.92 19.09 4.58
C TYR A 167 11.02 19.66 5.69
N ASP A 168 10.90 20.98 5.76
CA ASP A 168 9.98 21.63 6.68
C ASP A 168 8.59 21.77 6.03
N ARG A 169 7.64 20.95 6.47
CA ARG A 169 6.25 20.98 5.99
C ARG A 169 5.54 22.30 6.31
N ALA A 170 5.99 23.05 7.32
CA ALA A 170 5.42 24.36 7.65
C ALA A 170 5.68 25.42 6.57
N LEU A 171 6.61 25.18 5.65
CA LEU A 171 6.83 26.04 4.48
C LEU A 171 5.70 25.94 3.44
N LEU A 172 4.90 24.88 3.46
CA LEU A 172 3.84 24.67 2.49
C LEU A 172 2.62 25.53 2.82
N SER A 173 2.29 26.46 1.92
CA SER A 173 1.06 27.24 2.03
C SER A 173 -0.19 26.35 1.90
N PRO A 174 -1.38 26.81 2.34
CA PRO A 174 -2.62 26.07 2.14
C PRO A 174 -2.87 25.67 0.68
N GLN A 175 -2.48 26.51 -0.28
CA GLN A 175 -2.59 26.20 -1.70
C GLN A 175 -1.64 25.06 -2.09
N LEU A 176 -0.37 25.07 -1.64
CA LEU A 176 0.57 23.98 -1.94
C LEU A 176 0.17 22.65 -1.29
N LEU A 177 -0.41 22.69 -0.09
CA LEU A 177 -1.00 21.51 0.57
C LEU A 177 -2.21 20.98 -0.19
N ALA A 178 -3.05 21.87 -0.75
CA ALA A 178 -4.17 21.46 -1.61
C ALA A 178 -3.65 20.80 -2.89
N LEU A 179 -2.61 21.34 -3.51
CA LEU A 179 -1.97 20.77 -4.69
C LEU A 179 -1.31 19.42 -4.41
N GLU A 180 -0.65 19.26 -3.26
CA GLU A 180 -0.10 17.97 -2.82
C GLU A 180 -1.21 16.92 -2.67
N ARG A 181 -2.34 17.29 -2.05
CA ARG A 181 -3.52 16.42 -1.92
C ARG A 181 -4.15 16.09 -3.28
N GLU A 182 -4.13 17.01 -4.23
CA GLU A 182 -4.61 16.75 -5.59
C GLU A 182 -3.74 15.71 -6.31
N LEU A 183 -2.40 15.84 -6.19
CA LEU A 183 -1.44 14.91 -6.77
C LEU A 183 -1.49 13.52 -6.13
N ASP A 184 -1.80 13.45 -4.83
CA ASP A 184 -2.04 12.21 -4.08
C ASP A 184 -0.96 11.14 -4.31
N ASP A 185 0.29 11.56 -4.19
CA ASP A 185 1.45 10.66 -4.30
C ASP A 185 1.55 9.77 -3.05
N GLU A 186 1.90 8.49 -3.21
CA GLU A 186 1.91 7.47 -2.14
C GLU A 186 2.90 7.73 -1.00
N TRP A 187 3.88 8.61 -1.21
CA TRP A 187 4.84 9.06 -0.20
C TRP A 187 4.54 10.47 0.35
N SER A 188 3.40 11.05 -0.02
CA SER A 188 2.91 12.29 0.59
C SER A 188 2.47 12.05 2.03
N GLU A 189 2.61 13.07 2.89
CA GLU A 189 2.13 13.04 4.27
C GLU A 189 0.62 13.33 4.31
N LEU A 190 -0.16 12.39 3.76
CA LEU A 190 -1.61 12.41 3.69
C LEU A 190 -2.19 11.19 4.39
N GLU A 191 -3.14 11.41 5.28
CA GLU A 191 -3.89 10.32 5.90
C GLU A 191 -4.78 9.65 4.86
N PRO A 192 -4.88 8.30 4.84
CA PRO A 192 -5.82 7.60 3.97
C PRO A 192 -7.25 8.05 4.21
N VAL A 193 -8.03 8.12 3.12
CA VAL A 193 -9.48 8.32 3.22
C VAL A 193 -10.09 7.10 3.92
N GLY A 194 -11.09 7.32 4.79
CA GLY A 194 -11.65 6.23 5.60
C GLY A 194 -12.53 5.24 4.83
N THR A 195 -13.08 5.65 3.68
CA THR A 195 -14.05 4.87 2.91
C THR A 195 -13.59 4.67 1.46
N PRO A 196 -13.79 3.47 0.87
CA PRO A 196 -13.55 3.25 -0.54
C PRO A 196 -14.53 4.05 -1.40
N GLU A 197 -14.01 5.00 -2.17
CA GLU A 197 -14.79 5.84 -3.07
C GLU A 197 -14.21 5.82 -4.49
N PRO A 198 -15.06 5.91 -5.54
CA PRO A 198 -14.58 6.10 -6.90
C PRO A 198 -13.55 7.22 -7.00
N THR A 199 -12.36 6.88 -7.47
CA THR A 199 -11.20 7.79 -7.45
C THR A 199 -10.64 7.93 -8.86
N VAL A 200 -10.22 9.15 -9.20
CA VAL A 200 -9.48 9.46 -10.41
C VAL A 200 -8.09 9.92 -10.02
N LEU A 201 -7.08 9.30 -10.62
CA LEU A 201 -5.69 9.70 -10.47
C LEU A 201 -5.02 9.97 -11.82
N SER A 202 -3.99 10.79 -11.81
CA SER A 202 -3.12 11.00 -12.96
C SER A 202 -1.92 10.05 -12.89
N LEU A 203 -1.71 9.28 -13.96
CA LEU A 203 -0.62 8.30 -14.04
C LEU A 203 0.74 8.99 -14.06
N THR A 204 1.59 8.73 -13.06
CA THR A 204 2.93 9.35 -12.97
C THR A 204 3.98 8.56 -13.76
N TYR A 205 5.12 9.18 -14.08
CA TYR A 205 6.19 8.53 -14.84
C TYR A 205 6.72 7.24 -14.18
N PRO A 206 7.02 7.20 -12.86
CA PRO A 206 7.50 5.98 -12.19
C PRO A 206 6.51 4.80 -12.30
N HIS A 207 5.22 5.09 -12.12
CA HIS A 207 4.14 4.11 -12.19
C HIS A 207 3.88 3.65 -13.63
N ARG A 208 3.89 4.57 -14.60
CA ARG A 208 3.80 4.23 -16.03
C ARG A 208 4.96 3.34 -16.49
N ARG A 209 6.18 3.63 -16.00
CA ARG A 209 7.39 2.89 -16.36
C ARG A 209 7.41 1.49 -15.76
N SER A 210 6.89 1.34 -14.54
CA SER A 210 6.90 0.08 -13.79
C SER A 210 5.61 -0.73 -13.95
N GLY A 211 4.59 -0.21 -14.63
CA GLY A 211 3.31 -0.90 -14.81
C GLY A 211 2.52 -1.09 -13.51
N THR A 212 2.55 -0.08 -12.65
CA THR A 212 1.98 -0.12 -11.30
C THR A 212 1.01 1.04 -11.06
N LEU A 213 0.19 0.93 -10.02
CA LEU A 213 -0.58 2.03 -9.42
C LEU A 213 -0.04 2.41 -8.04
N PRO A 214 -0.12 3.68 -7.63
CA PRO A 214 0.21 4.10 -6.27
C PRO A 214 -0.85 3.58 -5.27
N LEU A 215 -0.41 3.16 -4.08
CA LEU A 215 -1.26 3.03 -2.89
C LEU A 215 -1.21 4.33 -2.08
N SER A 216 -1.91 5.33 -2.60
CA SER A 216 -2.04 6.69 -2.09
C SER A 216 -3.16 6.84 -1.06
N SER A 217 -3.41 8.07 -0.58
CA SER A 217 -4.47 8.33 0.40
C SER A 217 -5.85 7.93 -0.13
N ARG A 218 -6.17 8.24 -1.40
CA ARG A 218 -7.49 7.92 -1.99
C ARG A 218 -7.56 6.53 -2.60
N THR A 219 -6.45 5.96 -3.07
CA THR A 219 -6.48 4.64 -3.72
C THR A 219 -6.37 3.49 -2.74
N ARG A 220 -5.67 3.65 -1.62
CA ARG A 220 -5.47 2.58 -0.62
C ARG A 220 -6.77 1.94 -0.10
N PRO A 221 -7.85 2.70 0.18
CA PRO A 221 -9.10 2.10 0.67
C PRO A 221 -9.81 1.18 -0.34
N LEU A 222 -9.49 1.30 -1.64
CA LEU A 222 -10.06 0.46 -2.69
C LEU A 222 -9.53 -0.97 -2.68
N PHE A 223 -8.41 -1.20 -1.99
CA PHE A 223 -7.78 -2.50 -1.91
C PHE A 223 -8.09 -3.13 -0.55
N PRO A 224 -8.21 -4.48 -0.47
CA PRO A 224 -8.44 -5.15 0.79
C PRO A 224 -7.36 -4.79 1.81
N THR A 225 -7.74 -4.54 3.04
CA THR A 225 -6.77 -4.55 4.14
C THR A 225 -6.34 -6.00 4.39
N SER A 226 -5.09 -6.22 4.75
CA SER A 226 -4.57 -7.50 5.26
C SER A 226 -3.34 -7.25 6.12
N ARG A 227 -3.02 -8.23 6.96
CA ARG A 227 -1.74 -8.29 7.70
C ARG A 227 -0.60 -8.79 6.82
N SER A 228 -0.89 -9.39 5.68
CA SER A 228 0.09 -9.89 4.74
C SER A 228 0.69 -8.74 3.95
N SER A 229 2.02 -8.77 3.79
CA SER A 229 2.77 -7.72 3.08
C SER A 229 2.34 -7.59 1.61
N ARG A 230 1.82 -8.69 1.05
CA ARG A 230 1.39 -8.82 -0.33
C ARG A 230 0.02 -9.47 -0.40
N GLN A 231 -0.75 -9.07 -1.41
CA GLN A 231 -2.04 -9.70 -1.69
C GLN A 231 -2.27 -9.76 -3.17
N GLN A 232 -2.89 -10.83 -3.64
CA GLN A 232 -3.35 -10.91 -5.01
C GLN A 232 -4.77 -10.37 -5.12
N ILE A 233 -5.00 -9.58 -6.15
CA ILE A 233 -6.30 -9.01 -6.49
C ILE A 233 -6.56 -9.20 -7.99
N VAL A 234 -7.77 -8.87 -8.42
CA VAL A 234 -8.14 -8.83 -9.82
C VAL A 234 -8.58 -7.42 -10.20
N PHE A 235 -7.93 -6.86 -11.20
CA PHE A 235 -8.43 -5.68 -11.90
C PHE A 235 -9.44 -6.11 -12.96
N VAL A 236 -10.56 -5.41 -13.05
CA VAL A 236 -11.57 -5.64 -14.09
C VAL A 236 -11.66 -4.39 -14.96
N ASP A 237 -11.29 -4.47 -16.24
CA ASP A 237 -11.45 -3.36 -17.18
C ASP A 237 -12.94 -3.11 -17.46
N GLU A 238 -13.45 -1.96 -17.05
CA GLU A 238 -14.87 -1.60 -17.21
C GLU A 238 -15.32 -1.59 -18.68
N GLY A 239 -14.41 -1.31 -19.62
CA GLY A 239 -14.73 -1.22 -21.05
C GLY A 239 -14.77 -2.55 -21.78
N THR A 240 -13.99 -3.55 -21.35
CA THR A 240 -13.88 -4.85 -22.02
C THR A 240 -14.41 -6.01 -21.19
N GLY A 241 -14.52 -5.85 -19.87
CA GLY A 241 -14.78 -6.92 -18.91
C GLY A 241 -13.58 -7.84 -18.69
N ALA A 242 -12.41 -7.53 -19.26
CA ALA A 242 -11.22 -8.36 -19.09
C ALA A 242 -10.72 -8.31 -17.64
N GLU A 243 -10.44 -9.48 -17.09
CA GLU A 243 -9.83 -9.64 -15.77
C GLU A 243 -8.30 -9.70 -15.91
N MET A 244 -7.60 -8.95 -15.05
CA MET A 244 -6.14 -8.88 -15.02
C MET A 244 -5.67 -9.10 -13.59
N THR A 245 -4.72 -10.02 -13.39
CA THR A 245 -4.16 -10.28 -12.07
C THR A 245 -3.30 -9.11 -11.60
N GLY A 246 -3.64 -8.59 -10.42
CA GLY A 246 -2.88 -7.54 -9.74
C GLY A 246 -2.29 -8.03 -8.44
N TRP A 247 -1.24 -7.34 -7.97
CA TRP A 247 -0.58 -7.63 -6.71
C TRP A 247 -0.41 -6.36 -5.89
N VAL A 248 -1.09 -6.29 -4.75
CA VAL A 248 -0.92 -5.22 -3.76
C VAL A 248 0.35 -5.50 -3.00
N VAL A 249 1.30 -4.55 -2.99
CA VAL A 249 2.53 -4.61 -2.20
C VAL A 249 2.44 -3.50 -1.15
N GLN A 250 1.90 -3.84 0.03
CA GLN A 250 1.50 -2.84 1.02
C GLN A 250 2.68 -2.05 1.58
N ASP A 251 3.77 -2.74 1.92
CA ASP A 251 4.95 -2.13 2.55
C ASP A 251 5.64 -1.11 1.64
N ALA A 252 5.63 -1.39 0.33
CA ALA A 252 6.23 -0.53 -0.68
C ALA A 252 5.23 0.40 -1.37
N ARG A 253 3.95 0.35 -0.98
CA ARG A 253 2.89 1.29 -1.37
C ARG A 253 2.55 1.32 -2.87
N TYR A 254 2.51 0.18 -3.54
CA TYR A 254 2.04 0.11 -4.93
C TYR A 254 1.23 -1.15 -5.22
N VAL A 255 0.55 -1.14 -6.37
CA VAL A 255 -0.14 -2.30 -6.93
C VAL A 255 0.45 -2.62 -8.30
N TYR A 256 0.96 -3.82 -8.47
CA TYR A 256 1.56 -4.33 -9.72
C TYR A 256 0.52 -5.00 -10.62
N GLY A 257 0.77 -5.04 -11.93
CA GLY A 257 0.01 -5.85 -12.88
C GLY A 257 -0.63 -5.09 -14.05
N LEU A 258 -0.25 -3.83 -14.30
CA LEU A 258 -0.93 -2.96 -15.28
C LEU A 258 -0.06 -2.51 -16.45
N LYS A 259 1.15 -3.08 -16.59
CA LYS A 259 2.08 -2.70 -17.66
C LYS A 259 1.48 -2.89 -19.04
N ASP A 260 1.01 -4.10 -19.33
CA ASP A 260 0.49 -4.46 -20.64
C ASP A 260 -0.80 -3.65 -20.93
N TRP A 261 -1.66 -3.50 -19.91
CA TRP A 261 -2.86 -2.66 -20.01
C TRP A 261 -2.54 -1.20 -20.36
N TYR A 262 -1.47 -0.62 -19.81
CA TYR A 262 -1.03 0.73 -20.17
C TYR A 262 -0.49 0.81 -21.61
N GLU A 263 0.20 -0.22 -22.08
CA GLU A 263 0.80 -0.27 -23.41
C GLU A 263 -0.26 -0.47 -24.50
N GLU A 264 -1.17 -1.44 -24.31
CA GLU A 264 -2.27 -1.73 -25.23
C GLU A 264 -3.22 -0.55 -25.41
N ASN A 265 -3.52 0.16 -24.32
CA ASN A 265 -4.41 1.33 -24.33
C ASN A 265 -3.67 2.65 -24.64
N GLY A 266 -2.35 2.61 -24.84
CA GLY A 266 -1.56 3.80 -25.18
C GLY A 266 -1.62 4.90 -24.11
N LEU A 267 -1.70 4.55 -22.83
CA LEU A 267 -1.75 5.53 -21.75
C LEU A 267 -0.42 6.29 -21.65
N ALA A 268 -0.51 7.61 -21.57
CA ALA A 268 0.64 8.49 -21.37
C ALA A 268 0.79 8.87 -19.90
N VAL A 269 1.96 9.42 -19.53
CA VAL A 269 2.12 10.10 -18.25
C VAL A 269 1.17 11.29 -18.19
N GLY A 270 0.50 11.48 -17.06
CA GLY A 270 -0.60 12.41 -16.87
C GLY A 270 -1.97 11.83 -17.22
N GLY A 271 -2.04 10.65 -17.86
CA GLY A 271 -3.30 10.01 -18.23
C GLY A 271 -4.19 9.72 -17.02
N TYR A 272 -5.50 9.98 -17.15
CA TYR A 272 -6.47 9.74 -16.08
C TYR A 272 -6.85 8.26 -15.98
N ILE A 273 -6.65 7.67 -14.81
CA ILE A 273 -7.10 6.34 -14.45
C ILE A 273 -8.23 6.48 -13.44
N TYR A 274 -9.33 5.80 -13.72
CA TYR A 274 -10.51 5.73 -12.88
C TYR A 274 -10.51 4.37 -12.17
N LEU A 275 -10.66 4.40 -10.85
CA LEU A 275 -10.77 3.21 -10.03
C LEU A 275 -12.09 3.23 -9.27
N LYS A 276 -12.76 2.08 -9.19
CA LYS A 276 -13.99 1.91 -8.40
C LYS A 276 -13.91 0.63 -7.58
N PRO A 277 -14.47 0.62 -6.36
CA PRO A 277 -14.62 -0.61 -5.61
C PRO A 277 -15.54 -1.56 -6.37
N ALA A 278 -15.19 -2.85 -6.41
CA ALA A 278 -16.09 -3.89 -6.89
C ALA A 278 -16.99 -4.38 -5.74
N THR A 279 -18.08 -5.07 -6.09
CA THR A 279 -18.94 -5.76 -5.11
C THR A 279 -18.25 -6.98 -4.51
N GLU A 280 -17.38 -7.63 -5.28
CA GLU A 280 -16.60 -8.80 -4.87
C GLU A 280 -15.30 -8.35 -4.18
N SER A 281 -15.01 -8.94 -3.02
CA SER A 281 -13.76 -8.69 -2.30
C SER A 281 -12.55 -9.14 -3.13
N GLY A 282 -11.49 -8.34 -3.12
CA GLY A 282 -10.29 -8.63 -3.92
C GLY A 282 -10.43 -8.26 -5.40
N LYS A 283 -11.55 -7.68 -5.83
CA LYS A 283 -11.70 -7.10 -7.18
C LYS A 283 -11.74 -5.57 -7.15
N VAL A 284 -11.11 -4.95 -8.14
CA VAL A 284 -11.13 -3.49 -8.34
C VAL A 284 -11.45 -3.20 -9.80
N ILE A 285 -12.45 -2.36 -10.04
CA ILE A 285 -12.81 -1.95 -11.40
C ILE A 285 -11.87 -0.84 -11.83
N ILE A 286 -11.25 -0.99 -13.00
CA ILE A 286 -10.34 -0.01 -13.61
C ILE A 286 -10.91 0.49 -14.93
N ASN A 287 -10.72 1.78 -15.20
CA ASN A 287 -11.09 2.40 -16.47
C ASN A 287 -10.16 3.59 -16.75
N PHE A 288 -10.24 4.14 -17.96
CA PHE A 288 -9.59 5.38 -18.35
C PHE A 288 -10.51 6.17 -19.27
N ASP A 289 -10.26 7.48 -19.38
CA ASP A 289 -11.02 8.34 -20.29
C ASP A 289 -10.58 8.07 -21.75
N ARG A 290 -11.28 7.16 -22.44
CA ARG A 290 -11.04 6.81 -23.85
C ARG A 290 -11.41 7.99 -24.76
N ARG A 291 -10.44 8.53 -25.48
CA ARG A 291 -10.64 9.64 -26.43
C ARG A 291 -10.21 9.25 -27.83
N ARG A 292 -10.80 9.90 -28.84
CA ARG A 292 -10.27 9.81 -30.21
C ARG A 292 -8.85 10.37 -30.21
N PRO A 293 -7.84 9.65 -30.73
CA PRO A 293 -6.46 10.12 -30.71
C PRO A 293 -6.30 11.50 -31.35
N GLN A 294 -5.76 12.46 -30.59
CA GLN A 294 -5.44 13.80 -31.06
C GLN A 294 -3.94 14.08 -30.96
N ARG A 295 -3.44 15.00 -31.81
CA ARG A 295 -2.04 15.41 -31.83
C ARG A 295 -1.81 16.50 -30.78
N GLU A 296 -1.38 16.08 -29.60
CA GLU A 296 -1.15 16.95 -28.45
C GLU A 296 0.33 17.28 -28.28
N TRP A 297 0.61 18.43 -27.65
CA TRP A 297 1.97 18.85 -27.34
C TRP A 297 2.46 18.18 -26.07
N VAL A 298 3.52 17.38 -26.19
CA VAL A 298 4.14 16.66 -25.08
C VAL A 298 5.54 17.21 -24.83
N ARG A 299 5.89 17.37 -23.54
CA ARG A 299 7.24 17.70 -23.10
C ARG A 299 8.08 16.43 -23.16
N LEU A 300 8.80 16.24 -24.26
CA LEU A 300 9.61 15.07 -24.49
C LEU A 300 11.02 15.29 -23.92
N ALA A 301 11.41 14.45 -22.96
CA ALA A 301 12.73 14.41 -22.40
C ALA A 301 13.71 13.67 -23.32
N THR A 302 14.85 14.29 -23.56
CA THR A 302 16.04 13.70 -24.18
C THR A 302 17.24 13.86 -23.25
N VAL A 303 18.33 13.13 -23.55
CA VAL A 303 19.57 13.22 -22.77
C VAL A 303 20.67 13.71 -23.70
N SER A 304 21.34 14.80 -23.30
CA SER A 304 22.49 15.39 -23.99
C SER A 304 23.53 15.74 -22.95
N ASP A 305 24.79 15.36 -23.15
CA ASP A 305 25.90 15.71 -22.26
C ASP A 305 25.68 15.30 -20.78
N ASN A 306 24.97 14.18 -20.57
CA ASN A 306 24.53 13.70 -19.25
C ASN A 306 23.60 14.66 -18.49
N GLN A 307 22.88 15.52 -19.22
CA GLN A 307 21.84 16.38 -18.69
C GLN A 307 20.53 16.08 -19.39
N ILE A 308 19.42 16.30 -18.67
CA ILE A 308 18.09 16.21 -19.27
C ILE A 308 17.83 17.47 -20.10
N LYS A 309 17.22 17.31 -21.27
CA LYS A 309 16.67 18.41 -22.08
C LYS A 309 15.21 18.10 -22.37
N PHE A 310 14.41 19.15 -22.57
CA PHE A 310 13.01 19.01 -22.94
C PHE A 310 12.72 19.72 -24.25
N GLU A 311 11.94 19.07 -25.10
CA GLU A 311 11.43 19.64 -26.34
C GLU A 311 9.92 19.43 -26.42
N LEU A 312 9.20 20.39 -27.01
CA LEU A 312 7.78 20.22 -27.30
C LEU A 312 7.62 19.44 -28.61
N MET A 313 7.06 18.24 -28.52
CA MET A 313 6.79 17.40 -29.68
C MET A 313 5.32 17.01 -29.75
N ARG A 314 4.77 16.97 -30.97
CA ARG A 314 3.39 16.50 -31.19
C ARG A 314 3.33 14.98 -31.12
N ARG A 315 2.60 14.45 -30.13
CA ARG A 315 2.31 13.01 -29.97
C ARG A 315 0.83 12.73 -30.12
N SER A 316 0.50 11.54 -30.57
CA SER A 316 -0.89 11.08 -30.60
C SER A 316 -1.27 10.58 -29.21
N ILE A 317 -2.30 11.15 -28.62
CA ILE A 317 -2.80 10.75 -27.29
C ILE A 317 -4.27 10.36 -27.41
N GLY A 318 -4.57 9.11 -27.03
CA GLY A 318 -5.91 8.51 -27.10
C GLY A 318 -6.65 8.45 -25.77
N CYS A 319 -6.17 9.15 -24.75
CA CYS A 319 -6.80 9.19 -23.43
C CYS A 319 -6.94 10.63 -22.91
N GLY A 320 -7.83 10.85 -21.95
CA GLY A 320 -7.83 12.06 -21.14
C GLY A 320 -6.59 12.11 -20.24
N TYR A 321 -6.02 13.30 -20.06
CA TYR A 321 -4.79 13.50 -19.31
C TYR A 321 -4.72 14.89 -18.67
N ASP A 322 -3.80 15.05 -17.70
CA ASP A 322 -3.44 16.33 -17.09
C ASP A 322 -2.31 17.01 -17.90
N ASP A 323 -2.62 18.14 -18.54
CA ASP A 323 -1.70 18.95 -19.36
C ASP A 323 -0.46 19.45 -18.59
N LEU A 324 -0.54 19.54 -17.26
CA LEU A 324 0.57 19.97 -16.42
C LEU A 324 1.49 18.82 -16.04
N LEU A 325 1.01 17.57 -16.09
CA LEU A 325 1.80 16.38 -15.77
C LEU A 325 2.38 15.69 -17.00
N ILE A 326 1.91 16.01 -18.20
CA ILE A 326 2.34 15.30 -19.39
C ILE A 326 3.82 15.53 -19.73
N VAL A 327 4.57 14.42 -19.65
CA VAL A 327 5.99 14.29 -20.02
C VAL A 327 6.18 12.93 -20.71
N GLY A 328 7.23 12.79 -21.52
CA GLY A 328 7.53 11.51 -22.18
C GLY A 328 8.99 11.40 -22.58
N THR A 329 9.41 10.27 -23.11
CA THR A 329 10.75 10.11 -23.68
C THR A 329 10.75 9.02 -24.74
N ASP A 330 11.55 9.21 -25.79
CA ASP A 330 11.82 8.18 -26.80
C ASP A 330 13.14 7.45 -26.51
N VAL A 331 13.95 7.96 -25.58
CA VAL A 331 15.31 7.48 -25.28
C VAL A 331 15.37 6.83 -23.90
N VAL A 332 14.51 5.83 -23.70
CA VAL A 332 14.31 5.15 -22.40
C VAL A 332 15.63 4.67 -21.77
N ALA A 333 16.50 4.01 -22.54
CA ALA A 333 17.78 3.52 -22.03
C ALA A 333 18.72 4.65 -21.57
N ALA A 334 18.74 5.78 -22.28
CA ALA A 334 19.54 6.94 -21.88
C ALA A 334 18.97 7.60 -20.61
N MET A 335 17.64 7.67 -20.49
CA MET A 335 16.97 8.15 -19.29
C MET A 335 17.20 7.23 -18.08
N ASP A 336 17.22 5.91 -18.27
CA ASP A 336 17.56 4.93 -17.23
C ASP A 336 19.02 5.10 -16.77
N ALA A 337 19.96 5.28 -17.70
CA ALA A 337 21.36 5.54 -17.37
C ALA A 337 21.57 6.86 -16.61
N LEU A 338 20.88 7.93 -17.03
CA LEU A 338 20.91 9.22 -16.35
C LEU A 338 20.33 9.12 -14.93
N TRP A 339 19.21 8.43 -14.75
CA TRP A 339 18.60 8.17 -13.45
C TRP A 339 19.58 7.43 -12.50
N LYS A 340 20.20 6.33 -12.94
CA LYS A 340 21.20 5.58 -12.14
C LYS A 340 22.38 6.45 -11.72
N ARG A 341 22.83 7.33 -12.62
CA ARG A 341 23.89 8.28 -12.31
C ARG A 341 23.46 9.29 -11.24
N ILE A 342 22.26 9.86 -11.36
CA ILE A 342 21.73 10.84 -10.39
C ILE A 342 21.58 10.21 -9.01
N GLU A 343 21.07 8.98 -8.95
CA GLU A 343 20.92 8.22 -7.71
C GLU A 343 22.28 7.94 -7.04
N SER A 344 23.26 7.42 -7.79
CA SER A 344 24.60 7.12 -7.27
C SER A 344 25.35 8.35 -6.76
N HIS A 345 25.13 9.52 -7.37
CA HIS A 345 25.74 10.79 -6.92
C HIS A 345 24.92 11.49 -5.82
N GLN A 346 23.77 10.92 -5.42
CA GLN A 346 22.87 11.46 -4.40
C GLN A 346 22.55 12.96 -4.59
N ARG A 347 22.33 13.38 -5.84
CA ARG A 347 22.11 14.81 -6.15
C ARG A 347 20.93 15.38 -5.37
N SER A 348 21.11 16.57 -4.81
CA SER A 348 20.07 17.26 -4.04
C SER A 348 18.89 17.68 -4.90
N VAL A 349 17.71 17.83 -4.27
CA VAL A 349 16.50 18.34 -4.93
C VAL A 349 16.75 19.70 -5.57
N SER A 350 17.43 20.59 -4.85
CA SER A 350 17.84 21.92 -5.33
C SER A 350 18.65 21.87 -6.63
N SER A 351 19.67 21.02 -6.68
CA SER A 351 20.52 20.87 -7.88
C SER A 351 19.74 20.33 -9.07
N LEU A 352 18.83 19.38 -8.84
CA LEU A 352 18.00 18.81 -9.90
C LEU A 352 16.96 19.82 -10.41
N LEU A 353 16.37 20.61 -9.52
CA LEU A 353 15.46 21.68 -9.89
C LEU A 353 16.18 22.78 -10.69
N ALA A 354 17.38 23.19 -10.28
CA ALA A 354 18.19 24.16 -11.02
C ALA A 354 18.57 23.68 -12.44
N GLU A 355 18.67 22.37 -12.67
CA GLU A 355 18.91 21.79 -14.00
C GLU A 355 17.62 21.71 -14.83
N ILE A 356 16.53 21.18 -14.26
CA ILE A 356 15.27 20.92 -14.97
C ILE A 356 14.52 22.21 -15.27
N PHE A 357 14.51 23.16 -14.33
CA PHE A 357 13.65 24.33 -14.41
C PHE A 357 13.91 25.17 -15.68
N PRO A 358 15.15 25.56 -16.01
CA PRO A 358 15.42 26.34 -17.22
C PRO A 358 14.96 25.65 -18.50
N GLN A 359 15.12 24.33 -18.58
CA GLN A 359 14.72 23.51 -19.73
C GLN A 359 13.20 23.55 -19.94
N LEU A 360 12.43 23.48 -18.86
CA LEU A 360 10.97 23.58 -18.92
C LEU A 360 10.49 25.02 -19.14
N ALA A 361 11.15 25.99 -18.51
CA ALA A 361 10.81 27.40 -18.63
C ALA A 361 10.95 27.89 -20.09
N SER A 362 11.97 27.43 -20.82
CA SER A 362 12.17 27.79 -22.23
C SER A 362 11.06 27.30 -23.16
N LEU A 363 10.22 26.37 -22.73
CA LEU A 363 9.06 25.89 -23.49
C LEU A 363 7.82 26.78 -23.33
N ASN A 364 7.86 27.73 -22.39
CA ASN A 364 6.75 28.63 -22.07
C ASN A 364 7.16 30.08 -22.36
N PRO A 365 6.40 30.85 -23.17
CA PRO A 365 6.70 32.25 -23.46
C PRO A 365 6.89 33.14 -22.23
N GLN A 366 6.26 32.82 -21.10
CA GLN A 366 6.37 33.60 -19.85
C GLN A 366 7.59 33.23 -19.00
N ASN A 367 8.40 32.25 -19.44
CA ASN A 367 9.50 31.64 -18.69
C ASN A 367 9.07 31.18 -17.29
N THR A 368 7.83 30.70 -17.18
CA THR A 368 7.26 30.17 -15.93
C THR A 368 7.02 28.67 -16.04
N VAL A 369 7.12 27.97 -14.92
CA VAL A 369 6.84 26.53 -14.83
C VAL A 369 5.89 26.27 -13.67
N HIS A 370 4.86 25.45 -13.92
CA HIS A 370 3.93 25.04 -12.89
C HIS A 370 4.55 23.96 -11.98
N ALA A 371 4.21 23.98 -10.69
CA ALA A 371 4.76 23.04 -9.71
C ALA A 371 4.49 21.56 -10.06
N LYS A 372 3.30 21.23 -10.59
CA LYS A 372 3.00 19.88 -11.14
C LYS A 372 3.96 19.44 -12.26
N THR A 373 4.30 20.34 -13.17
CA THR A 373 5.19 20.04 -14.28
C THR A 373 6.60 19.74 -13.78
N LEU A 374 7.08 20.49 -12.78
CA LEU A 374 8.34 20.19 -12.10
C LEU A 374 8.28 18.82 -11.41
N TYR A 375 7.19 18.52 -10.70
CA TYR A 375 6.99 17.23 -10.06
C TYR A 375 7.04 16.06 -11.06
N SER A 376 6.34 16.16 -12.18
CA SER A 376 6.33 15.11 -13.20
C SER A 376 7.69 14.92 -13.86
N ALA A 377 8.33 16.02 -14.28
CA ALA A 377 9.66 15.99 -14.90
C ALA A 377 10.75 15.48 -13.95
N LEU A 378 10.72 15.89 -12.69
CA LEU A 378 11.70 15.45 -11.69
C LEU A 378 11.58 13.94 -11.41
N ASN A 379 10.37 13.40 -11.41
CA ASN A 379 10.14 11.96 -11.25
C ASN A 379 10.62 11.12 -12.45
N MET A 380 11.05 11.73 -13.56
CA MET A 380 11.82 11.03 -14.60
C MET A 380 13.27 10.77 -14.20
N LEU A 381 13.82 11.60 -13.30
CA LEU A 381 15.22 11.58 -12.87
C LEU A 381 15.45 11.05 -11.45
N ARG A 382 14.46 11.18 -10.56
CA ARG A 382 14.54 10.71 -9.18
C ARG A 382 13.12 10.54 -8.62
N ARG A 383 12.82 9.40 -7.99
CA ARG A 383 11.54 9.21 -7.29
C ARG A 383 11.47 10.17 -6.09
N ILE A 384 10.48 11.05 -6.10
CA ILE A 384 10.29 12.05 -5.04
C ILE A 384 8.84 12.53 -4.96
N PRO A 385 8.22 12.59 -3.76
CA PRO A 385 6.88 13.13 -3.58
C PRO A 385 6.84 14.66 -3.75
N PRO A 386 5.65 15.27 -3.86
CA PRO A 386 5.49 16.71 -4.08
C PRO A 386 6.04 17.58 -2.94
N GLY A 387 5.86 17.18 -1.67
CA GLY A 387 6.23 17.97 -0.49
C GLY A 387 7.67 18.53 -0.49
N PRO A 388 8.71 17.69 -0.62
CA PRO A 388 10.10 18.14 -0.70
C PRO A 388 10.38 19.10 -1.87
N ILE A 389 9.71 18.91 -3.01
CA ILE A 389 9.85 19.81 -4.17
C ILE A 389 9.29 21.18 -3.82
N PHE A 390 8.06 21.21 -3.30
CA PHE A 390 7.35 22.45 -2.98
C PHE A 390 8.05 23.24 -1.88
N ALA A 391 8.57 22.54 -0.86
CA ALA A 391 9.35 23.17 0.19
C ALA A 391 10.66 23.77 -0.35
N GLU A 392 11.34 23.11 -1.28
CA GLU A 392 12.54 23.66 -1.91
C GLU A 392 12.25 24.89 -2.77
N LEU A 393 11.12 24.91 -3.49
CA LEU A 393 10.66 26.08 -4.25
C LEU A 393 10.41 27.28 -3.33
N VAL A 394 9.84 27.07 -2.15
CA VAL A 394 9.59 28.16 -1.18
C VAL A 394 10.89 28.61 -0.50
N ARG A 395 11.76 27.66 -0.15
CA ARG A 395 12.97 27.91 0.64
C ARG A 395 14.07 28.61 -0.15
N HIS A 396 14.26 28.23 -1.41
CA HIS A 396 15.43 28.64 -2.18
C HIS A 396 15.14 29.92 -2.99
N PRO A 397 15.89 31.02 -2.79
CA PRO A 397 15.58 32.35 -3.34
C PRO A 397 15.65 32.42 -4.87
N ALA A 398 16.39 31.54 -5.54
CA ALA A 398 16.34 31.43 -7.00
C ALA A 398 14.94 31.11 -7.56
N PHE A 399 14.05 30.47 -6.79
CA PHE A 399 12.68 30.19 -7.23
C PHE A 399 11.74 31.29 -6.75
N GLN A 400 11.05 31.94 -7.67
CA GLN A 400 10.20 33.10 -7.40
C GLN A 400 8.74 32.76 -7.72
N PRO A 401 7.81 32.84 -6.76
CA PRO A 401 6.40 32.55 -7.00
C PRO A 401 5.78 33.65 -7.88
N VAL A 402 4.95 33.25 -8.85
CA VAL A 402 4.24 34.16 -9.76
C VAL A 402 2.74 34.21 -9.46
N GLY A 403 2.17 33.11 -8.96
CA GLY A 403 0.72 32.94 -8.75
C GLY A 403 0.25 31.61 -9.36
N ASP A 404 -0.89 31.08 -8.89
CA ASP A 404 -1.49 29.84 -9.40
C ASP A 404 -0.51 28.67 -9.56
N HIS A 405 0.38 28.51 -8.56
CA HIS A 405 1.47 27.51 -8.53
C HIS A 405 2.50 27.60 -9.66
N TYR A 406 2.54 28.70 -10.40
CA TYR A 406 3.63 29.02 -11.32
C TYR A 406 4.78 29.69 -10.59
N TRP A 407 5.99 29.32 -11.03
CA TRP A 407 7.24 29.82 -10.52
C TRP A 407 8.09 30.38 -11.67
N ARG A 408 9.07 31.22 -11.33
CA ARG A 408 10.21 31.60 -12.18
C ARG A 408 11.51 31.15 -11.53
N PHE A 409 12.55 30.99 -12.33
CA PHE A 409 13.89 30.70 -11.86
C PHE A 409 14.84 31.83 -12.23
N ASP A 410 15.56 32.33 -11.23
CA ASP A 410 16.59 33.36 -11.36
C ASP A 410 17.91 32.77 -10.87
N SER A 411 18.76 32.35 -11.80
CA SER A 411 20.07 31.76 -11.51
C SER A 411 21.05 32.70 -10.81
N SER A 412 20.74 34.00 -10.70
CA SER A 412 21.60 34.99 -10.04
C SER A 412 21.38 35.09 -8.52
N ARG A 413 20.37 34.40 -7.97
CA ARG A 413 19.93 34.52 -6.57
C ARG A 413 20.23 33.31 -5.70
#